data_AF-A0A7V7CXP4-F1
#
_entry.id   AF-A0A7V7CXP4-F1
#
_cell.length_a   1.000
_cell.length_b   1.000
_cell.length_c   1.000
_cell.angle_alpha   90.00
_cell.angle_beta   90.00
_cell.angle_gamma   90.00
#
_symmetry.space_group_name_H-M   'P 1'
#
loop_
_entity.id
_entity.type
_entity.pdbx_description
1 polymer ?
#
loop_
_entity_poly.entity_id
_entity_poly.type
_entity_poly.pdbx_seq_one_letter_code
_entity_poly.pdbx_strand_id
1 'polypeptide(L)'
;MSEALILLKKFQSAKILSPVAVRLTQLISGENSSIQEFEKVIKMDPTLVIRLLKLVNSSFFGLKQKVDSISRAVVFVGTRNLRNMVVTTALNDVFSHPPPPEGVFSRPRLWLHCAA
;
A
#
# COMPACT_ATOMS: atom_id res chain seq x y z
N MET A 1 16.11 -12.36 34.90
CA MET A 1 15.49 -11.12 34.37
C MET A 1 16.07 -10.63 33.02
N SER A 2 17.06 -11.30 32.40
CA SER A 2 17.71 -10.81 31.16
C SER A 2 17.06 -11.27 29.84
N GLU A 3 16.48 -12.48 29.78
CA GLU A 3 15.95 -13.06 28.53
C GLU A 3 14.76 -12.31 27.93
N ALA A 4 13.84 -11.83 28.77
CA ALA A 4 12.66 -11.10 28.33
C ALA A 4 13.04 -9.79 27.60
N LEU A 5 14.10 -9.10 28.05
CA LEU A 5 14.60 -7.89 27.42
C LEU A 5 15.24 -8.18 26.05
N ILE A 6 15.92 -9.31 25.90
CA ILE A 6 16.52 -9.75 24.63
C ILE A 6 15.41 -10.06 23.60
N LEU A 7 14.36 -10.76 24.03
CA LEU A 7 13.21 -11.05 23.18
C LEU A 7 12.50 -9.77 22.74
N LEU A 8 12.24 -8.84 23.67
CA LEU A 8 11.60 -7.56 23.34
C LEU A 8 12.41 -6.74 22.33
N LYS A 9 13.75 -6.71 22.45
CA LYS A 9 14.63 -6.02 21.50
C LYS A 9 14.58 -6.64 20.10
N LYS A 10 14.40 -7.97 20.01
CA LYS A 10 14.29 -8.71 18.75
C LYS A 10 12.95 -8.48 18.05
N PHE A 11 11.88 -8.25 18.81
CA PHE A 11 10.53 -7.98 18.28
C PHE A 11 10.22 -6.48 18.09
N GLN A 12 11.00 -5.57 18.69
CA GLN A 12 10.84 -4.12 18.50
C GLN A 12 10.97 -3.67 17.03
N SER A 13 11.74 -4.39 16.22
CA SER A 13 11.91 -4.12 14.78
C SER A 13 10.94 -4.89 13.89
N ALA A 14 10.08 -5.73 14.45
CA ALA A 14 9.11 -6.50 13.67
C ALA A 14 7.98 -5.57 13.24
N LYS A 15 8.02 -5.13 11.98
CA LYS A 15 6.90 -4.41 11.39
C LYS A 15 5.77 -5.38 11.12
N ILE A 16 4.64 -5.16 11.78
CA ILE A 16 3.44 -5.99 11.69
C ILE A 16 2.60 -5.51 10.51
N LEU A 17 1.94 -6.45 9.84
CA LEU A 17 0.98 -6.15 8.79
C LEU A 17 -0.23 -5.38 9.36
N SER A 18 -0.65 -4.31 8.70
CA SER A 18 -1.80 -3.53 9.17
C SER A 18 -3.07 -4.40 9.21
N PRO A 19 -3.96 -4.21 10.20
CA PRO A 19 -5.23 -4.96 10.26
C PRO A 19 -6.08 -4.79 8.99
N VAL A 20 -6.00 -3.62 8.35
CA VAL A 20 -6.69 -3.32 7.09
C VAL A 20 -6.18 -4.21 5.96
N ALA A 21 -4.85 -4.38 5.84
CA ALA A 21 -4.26 -5.25 4.83
C ALA A 21 -4.60 -6.74 5.05
N VAL A 22 -4.61 -7.20 6.31
CA VAL A 22 -5.06 -8.55 6.67
C VAL A 22 -6.52 -8.74 6.23
N ARG A 23 -7.40 -7.81 6.60
CA ARG A 23 -8.83 -7.90 6.28
C ARG A 23 -9.11 -7.86 4.78
N LEU A 24 -8.40 -7.01 4.02
CA LEU A 24 -8.51 -6.99 2.57
C LEU A 24 -8.04 -8.29 1.94
N THR A 25 -6.95 -8.88 2.44
CA THR A 25 -6.47 -10.17 1.94
C THR A 25 -7.52 -11.27 2.12
N GLN A 26 -8.22 -11.28 3.28
CA GLN A 26 -9.34 -12.20 3.53
C GLN A 26 -10.50 -12.00 2.55
N LEU A 27 -10.91 -10.74 2.33
CA LEU A 27 -12.00 -10.42 1.40
C LEU A 27 -11.66 -10.82 -0.04
N ILE A 28 -10.40 -10.62 -0.46
CA ILE A 28 -9.95 -11.01 -1.80
C ILE A 28 -9.97 -12.53 -2.02
N SER A 29 -9.69 -13.30 -0.96
CA SER A 29 -9.70 -14.77 -1.01
C SER A 29 -11.10 -15.38 -0.92
N GLY A 30 -12.12 -14.62 -0.50
CA GLY A 30 -13.49 -15.10 -0.42
C GLY A 30 -14.18 -15.14 -1.79
N GLU A 31 -14.90 -16.22 -2.10
CA GLU A 31 -15.59 -16.39 -3.39
C GLU A 31 -16.80 -15.44 -3.58
N ASN A 32 -17.33 -14.85 -2.50
CA ASN A 32 -18.58 -14.06 -2.51
C ASN A 32 -18.47 -12.68 -1.85
N SER A 33 -17.28 -12.07 -1.82
CA SER A 33 -17.10 -10.76 -1.19
C SER A 33 -17.76 -9.64 -1.99
N SER A 34 -18.55 -8.79 -1.33
CA SER A 34 -19.27 -7.68 -1.95
C SER A 34 -18.40 -6.44 -2.12
N ILE A 35 -18.70 -5.62 -3.13
CA ILE A 35 -18.01 -4.34 -3.37
C ILE A 35 -18.15 -3.40 -2.16
N GLN A 36 -19.31 -3.43 -1.47
CA GLN A 36 -19.54 -2.62 -0.28
C GLN A 36 -18.62 -3.02 0.87
N GLU A 37 -18.26 -4.30 1.01
CA GLU A 37 -17.30 -4.75 2.03
C GLU A 37 -15.89 -4.27 1.73
N PHE A 38 -15.45 -4.33 0.47
CA PHE A 38 -14.19 -3.73 0.05
C PHE A 38 -14.16 -2.24 0.36
N GLU A 39 -15.21 -1.52 0.00
CA GLU A 39 -15.31 -0.09 0.25
C GLU A 39 -15.21 0.24 1.75
N LYS A 40 -15.94 -0.48 2.60
CA LYS A 40 -15.89 -0.30 4.06
C LYS A 40 -14.47 -0.46 4.61
N VAL A 41 -13.75 -1.49 4.16
CA VAL A 41 -12.40 -1.77 4.67
C VAL A 41 -11.38 -0.79 4.10
N ILE A 42 -11.45 -0.45 2.81
CA ILE A 42 -10.51 0.50 2.18
C ILE A 42 -10.66 1.90 2.78
N LYS A 43 -11.89 2.34 3.09
CA LYS A 43 -12.15 3.64 3.74
C LYS A 43 -11.48 3.80 5.11
N MET A 44 -11.13 2.71 5.78
CA MET A 44 -10.43 2.76 7.07
C MET A 44 -8.98 3.23 6.94
N ASP A 45 -8.39 3.19 5.74
CA ASP A 45 -7.02 3.63 5.48
C ASP A 45 -6.97 4.64 4.32
N PRO A 46 -6.85 5.95 4.62
CA PRO A 46 -6.73 7.01 3.61
C PRO A 46 -5.57 6.81 2.63
N THR A 47 -4.48 6.17 3.05
CA THR A 47 -3.33 5.87 2.19
C THR A 47 -3.73 4.89 1.10
N LEU A 48 -4.50 3.85 1.45
CA LEU A 48 -5.03 2.90 0.48
C LEU A 48 -6.04 3.54 -0.47
N VAL A 49 -6.91 4.44 0.02
CA VAL A 49 -7.84 5.19 -0.83
C VAL A 49 -7.07 5.99 -1.90
N ILE A 50 -6.05 6.75 -1.48
CA ILE A 50 -5.25 7.56 -2.40
C ILE A 50 -4.51 6.67 -3.41
N ARG A 51 -3.91 5.56 -2.95
CA ARG A 51 -3.20 4.63 -3.83
C ARG A 51 -4.13 3.95 -4.83
N LEU A 52 -5.33 3.56 -4.41
CA LEU A 52 -6.35 2.96 -5.28
C LEU A 52 -6.80 3.94 -6.36
N LEU A 53 -7.16 5.18 -5.96
CA LEU A 53 -7.60 6.20 -6.91
C LEU A 53 -6.47 6.62 -7.86
N LYS A 54 -5.22 6.69 -7.40
CA LYS A 54 -4.06 6.96 -8.27
C LYS A 54 -3.82 5.82 -9.25
N LEU A 55 -3.93 4.57 -8.81
CA LEU A 55 -3.75 3.40 -9.66
C LEU A 55 -4.78 3.37 -10.78
N VAL A 56 -6.06 3.48 -10.46
CA VAL A 56 -7.14 3.39 -11.47
C VAL A 56 -7.13 4.57 -12.44
N ASN A 57 -6.69 5.76 -11.99
CA ASN A 57 -6.56 6.95 -12.84
C ASN A 57 -5.21 7.07 -13.54
N SER A 58 -4.36 6.04 -13.46
CA SER A 58 -3.10 6.03 -14.20
C SER A 58 -3.34 5.77 -15.69
N SER A 59 -2.35 6.13 -16.51
CA SER A 59 -2.39 5.90 -17.96
C SER A 59 -2.57 4.43 -18.32
N PHE A 60 -2.22 3.49 -17.42
CA PHE A 60 -2.40 2.05 -17.60
C PHE A 60 -3.85 1.66 -17.91
N PHE A 61 -4.83 2.32 -17.29
CA PHE A 61 -6.25 2.01 -17.50
C PHE A 61 -6.89 2.80 -18.64
N GLY A 62 -6.22 3.83 -19.18
CA GLY A 62 -6.69 4.58 -20.36
C GLY A 62 -8.09 5.19 -20.23
N LEU A 63 -8.51 5.56 -19.02
CA LEU A 63 -9.88 6.01 -18.76
C LEU A 63 -10.16 7.39 -19.37
N LYS A 64 -11.30 7.52 -20.07
CA LYS A 64 -11.76 8.81 -20.64
C LYS A 64 -12.18 9.81 -19.57
N GLN A 65 -12.67 9.33 -18.42
CA GLN A 65 -13.08 10.13 -17.29
C GLN A 65 -12.40 9.61 -16.02
N LYS A 66 -12.04 10.53 -15.12
CA LYS A 66 -11.45 10.18 -13.84
C LYS A 66 -12.47 9.45 -12.96
N VAL A 67 -11.99 8.48 -12.21
CA VAL A 67 -12.74 7.76 -11.17
C VAL A 67 -12.48 8.42 -9.83
N ASP A 68 -13.55 8.76 -9.13
CA ASP A 68 -13.55 9.48 -7.84
C ASP A 68 -14.17 8.68 -6.70
N SER A 69 -14.77 7.52 -6.97
CA SER A 69 -15.36 6.64 -5.96
C SER A 69 -14.62 5.33 -5.79
N ILE A 70 -14.55 4.85 -4.54
CA ILE A 70 -13.86 3.59 -4.19
C ILE A 70 -14.56 2.41 -4.85
N SER A 71 -15.89 2.34 -4.83
CA SER A 71 -16.65 1.25 -5.41
C SER A 71 -16.38 1.11 -6.91
N ARG A 72 -16.40 2.24 -7.64
CA ARG A 72 -16.08 2.27 -9.08
C ARG A 72 -14.61 1.91 -9.33
N ALA A 73 -13.70 2.37 -8.48
CA ALA A 73 -12.28 2.02 -8.58
C ALA A 73 -12.03 0.52 -8.37
N VAL A 74 -12.70 -0.11 -7.39
CA VAL A 74 -12.62 -1.56 -7.15
C VAL A 74 -13.11 -2.34 -8.36
N VAL A 75 -14.20 -1.90 -9.00
CA VAL A 75 -14.74 -2.53 -10.22
C VAL A 75 -13.75 -2.44 -11.38
N PHE A 76 -13.16 -1.28 -11.63
CA PHE A 76 -12.18 -1.11 -12.73
C PHE A 76 -10.86 -1.84 -12.49
N VAL A 77 -10.35 -1.81 -11.24
CA VAL A 77 -9.07 -2.43 -10.89
C VAL A 77 -9.21 -3.96 -10.87
N GLY A 78 -10.35 -4.46 -10.37
CA GLY A 78 -10.59 -5.89 -10.16
C GLY A 78 -9.83 -6.45 -8.96
N THR A 79 -10.25 -7.62 -8.50
CA THR A 79 -9.73 -8.25 -7.27
C THR A 79 -8.24 -8.62 -7.35
N ARG A 80 -7.76 -9.05 -8.53
CA ARG A 80 -6.36 -9.42 -8.74
C ARG A 80 -5.39 -8.24 -8.58
N ASN A 81 -5.67 -7.11 -9.24
CA ASN A 81 -4.81 -5.93 -9.13
C ASN A 81 -4.94 -5.29 -7.74
N LEU A 82 -6.14 -5.33 -7.15
CA LEU A 82 -6.36 -4.89 -5.78
C LEU A 82 -5.50 -5.71 -4.80
N ARG A 83 -5.40 -7.03 -4.98
CA ARG A 83 -4.53 -7.91 -4.19
C ARG A 83 -3.07 -7.49 -4.29
N ASN A 84 -2.59 -7.33 -5.51
CA ASN A 84 -1.20 -6.93 -5.76
C ASN A 84 -0.90 -5.58 -5.12
N MET A 85 -1.83 -4.62 -5.22
CA MET A 85 -1.71 -3.33 -4.56
C MET A 85 -1.61 -3.50 -3.05
N VAL A 86 -2.57 -4.19 -2.42
CA VAL A 86 -2.61 -4.39 -0.96
C VAL A 86 -1.34 -5.07 -0.45
N VAL A 87 -0.90 -6.16 -1.09
CA VAL A 87 0.33 -6.88 -0.71
C VAL A 87 1.55 -5.98 -0.88
N THR A 88 1.67 -5.25 -1.99
CA THR A 88 2.81 -4.33 -2.20
C THR A 88 2.81 -3.22 -1.17
N THR A 89 1.64 -2.67 -0.83
CA THR A 89 1.52 -1.61 0.18
C THR A 89 1.94 -2.11 1.56
N ALA A 90 1.47 -3.29 1.94
CA ALA A 90 1.80 -3.97 3.16
C ALA A 90 3.30 -4.25 3.30
N LEU A 91 3.92 -4.76 2.24
CA LEU A 91 5.36 -5.05 2.24
C LEU A 91 6.19 -3.77 2.27
N ASN A 92 5.76 -2.68 1.62
CA ASN A 92 6.45 -1.39 1.72
C ASN A 92 6.50 -0.87 3.16
N ASP A 93 5.45 -1.09 3.95
CA ASP A 93 5.45 -0.69 5.35
C ASP A 93 6.41 -1.56 6.17
N VAL A 94 6.53 -2.86 5.84
CA VAL A 94 7.47 -3.80 6.49
C VAL A 94 8.94 -3.54 6.11
N PHE A 95 9.21 -3.25 4.84
CA PHE A 95 10.56 -3.11 4.29
C PHE A 95 11.01 -1.67 4.10
N SER A 96 10.28 -0.69 4.64
CA SER A 96 10.74 0.71 4.58
C SER A 96 12.08 0.83 5.31
N HIS A 97 13.14 0.97 4.52
CA HIS A 97 14.49 1.19 5.00
C HIS A 97 14.60 2.58 5.63
N PRO A 98 15.43 2.73 6.68
CA PRO A 98 15.81 4.06 7.13
C PRO A 98 16.43 4.82 5.95
N PRO A 99 16.22 6.15 5.87
CA PRO A 99 16.86 6.95 4.83
C PRO A 99 18.37 6.72 4.88
N PRO A 100 19.04 6.67 3.71
CA PRO A 100 20.49 6.51 3.68
C PRO A 100 21.14 7.64 4.49
N PRO A 101 22.29 7.39 5.13
CA PRO A 101 23.01 8.42 5.87
C PRO A 101 23.29 9.63 4.97
N GLU A 102 23.26 10.82 5.56
CA GLU A 102 23.45 12.07 4.84
C GLU A 102 24.77 12.04 4.04
N GLY A 103 24.72 12.47 2.78
CA GLY A 103 25.89 12.60 1.90
C GLY A 103 26.10 11.51 0.86
N VAL A 104 25.41 10.37 0.92
CA VAL A 104 25.65 9.25 -0.02
C VAL A 104 24.94 9.43 -1.37
N PHE A 105 23.75 10.04 -1.40
CA PHE A 105 22.98 10.26 -2.63
C PHE A 105 21.88 11.32 -2.46
N SER A 106 21.78 12.27 -3.39
CA SER A 106 20.77 13.34 -3.36
C SER A 106 19.88 13.26 -4.60
N ARG A 107 18.61 12.90 -4.42
CA ARG A 107 17.60 12.84 -5.50
C ARG A 107 17.45 14.19 -6.22
N PRO A 108 17.40 15.35 -5.53
CA PRO A 108 17.34 16.65 -6.20
C PRO A 108 18.58 16.95 -7.05
N ARG A 109 19.79 16.63 -6.56
CA ARG A 109 21.03 16.85 -7.33
C ARG A 109 21.06 16.00 -8.59
N LEU A 110 20.63 14.74 -8.51
CA LEU A 110 20.53 13.87 -9.68
C LEU A 110 19.53 14.43 -10.70
N TRP A 111 18.34 14.83 -10.25
CA TRP A 111 17.33 15.43 -11.13
C TRP A 111 17.83 16.68 -11.83
N LEU A 112 18.51 17.58 -11.11
CA LEU A 112 19.10 18.78 -11.68
C LEU A 112 20.19 18.46 -12.71
N HIS A 113 21.00 17.42 -12.45
CA HIS A 113 22.01 16.96 -13.39
C HIS A 113 21.40 16.38 -14.67
N CYS A 114 20.30 15.61 -14.57
CA CYS A 114 19.62 15.05 -15.74
C CYS A 114 18.82 16.08 -16.55
N ALA A 115 18.45 17.20 -15.93
CA ALA A 115 17.70 18.28 -16.59
C ALA A 115 18.63 19.33 -17.24
N ALA A 116 19.94 19.28 -16.97
CA ALA A 116 20.97 20.08 -17.61
C ALA A 116 21.48 19.39 -18.88
#